data_AF-A0A1G9CAP4-F1
#
_entry.id   AF-A0A1G9CAP4-F1
#
_cell.length_a   1.000
_cell.length_b   1.000
_cell.length_c   1.000
_cell.angle_alpha   90.00
_cell.angle_beta   90.00
_cell.angle_gamma   90.00
#
_symmetry.space_group_name_H-M   'P 1'
#
loop_
_entity.id
_entity.type
_entity.pdbx_description
1 polymer ?
#
loop_
_entity_poly.entity_id
_entity_poly.type
_entity_poly.pdbx_seq_one_letter_code
_entity_poly.pdbx_strand_id
1 'polypeptide(L)'
;MTLEPDTGHTPPSAPPAWIPTSCTLPTEARPLRLAEWDALFSTHLRSLTHPDPCHLRLTLKPAPEAEAFSELAHHVRDLTDHEAACCSFFTFTVTTELAAKAVHLEVAVDEPHAPVLTALRHRAAAAAPGLLSTARETQPSHRPDS
;
A
#
# COMPACT_ATOMS: atom_id res chain seq x y z
N MET A 1 -7.85 47.47 -26.25
CA MET A 1 -8.83 47.07 -25.24
C MET A 1 -9.78 46.08 -25.89
N THR A 2 -9.55 44.79 -25.68
CA THR A 2 -10.58 43.76 -25.80
C THR A 2 -10.29 42.77 -24.67
N LEU A 3 -11.21 42.75 -23.69
CA LEU A 3 -11.25 41.81 -22.58
C LEU A 3 -11.84 40.50 -23.12
N GLU A 4 -11.13 39.38 -22.95
CA GLU A 4 -11.73 38.05 -23.16
C GLU A 4 -12.25 37.50 -21.82
N PRO A 5 -13.37 36.75 -21.84
CA PRO A 5 -14.16 36.42 -20.66
C PRO A 5 -13.60 35.25 -19.85
N ASP A 6 -13.83 35.35 -18.54
CA ASP A 6 -13.66 34.31 -17.52
C ASP A 6 -14.40 33.03 -17.94
N THR A 7 -13.63 32.05 -18.45
CA THR A 7 -14.14 30.70 -18.70
C THR A 7 -13.99 29.92 -17.40
N GLY A 8 -15.14 29.66 -16.77
CA GLY A 8 -15.28 29.12 -15.43
C GLY A 8 -14.28 28.02 -15.07
N HIS A 9 -13.36 28.37 -14.19
CA HIS A 9 -12.62 27.40 -13.40
C HIS A 9 -13.56 26.89 -12.30
N THR A 10 -14.18 25.74 -12.52
CA THR A 10 -14.84 25.01 -11.44
C THR A 10 -13.76 24.68 -10.41
N PRO A 11 -13.86 25.15 -9.15
CA PRO A 11 -12.84 24.83 -8.15
C PRO A 11 -12.81 23.30 -7.94
N PRO A 12 -11.62 22.69 -7.79
CA PRO A 12 -11.56 21.26 -7.47
C PRO A 12 -12.31 21.03 -6.15
N SER A 13 -13.21 20.05 -6.15
CA SER A 13 -13.87 19.59 -4.92
C SER A 13 -12.80 19.29 -3.86
N ALA A 14 -13.08 19.67 -2.61
CA ALA A 14 -12.16 19.50 -1.49
C ALA A 14 -11.58 18.08 -1.46
N PRO A 15 -10.27 17.92 -1.21
CA PRO A 15 -9.68 16.59 -1.13
C PRO A 15 -10.37 15.80 -0.01
N PRO A 16 -10.57 14.49 -0.18
CA PRO A 16 -11.14 13.66 0.86
C PRO A 16 -10.31 13.76 2.14
N ALA A 17 -10.97 13.76 3.30
CA ALA A 17 -10.43 14.16 4.61
C ALA A 17 -9.21 13.36 5.12
N TRP A 18 -8.72 12.38 4.36
CA TRP A 18 -7.53 11.59 4.65
C TRP A 18 -6.27 12.07 3.91
N ILE A 19 -6.36 13.13 3.09
CA ILE A 19 -5.21 13.72 2.39
C ILE A 19 -4.72 14.96 3.16
N PRO A 20 -3.48 14.98 3.68
CA PRO A 20 -2.93 16.14 4.38
C PRO A 20 -2.81 17.34 3.44
N THR A 21 -3.09 18.54 3.97
CA THR A 21 -3.07 19.82 3.24
C THR A 21 -1.68 20.21 2.71
N SER A 22 -0.61 19.55 3.15
CA SER A 22 0.75 19.70 2.63
C SER A 22 1.01 19.01 1.29
N CYS A 23 0.06 18.20 0.79
CA CYS A 23 0.19 17.52 -0.48
C CYS A 23 0.06 18.53 -1.63
N THR A 24 1.19 18.94 -2.22
CA THR A 24 1.27 19.91 -3.34
C THR A 24 1.26 19.25 -4.72
N LEU A 25 1.13 17.91 -4.80
CA LEU A 25 0.91 17.23 -6.07
C LEU A 25 -0.38 17.74 -6.74
N PRO A 26 -0.42 17.91 -8.08
CA PRO A 26 -1.66 18.21 -8.79
C PRO A 26 -2.68 17.08 -8.52
N THR A 27 -3.96 17.41 -8.45
CA THR A 27 -5.06 16.48 -8.11
C THR A 27 -5.16 15.27 -9.05
N GLU A 28 -4.52 15.35 -10.21
CA GLU A 28 -4.33 14.22 -11.15
C GLU A 28 -3.21 13.27 -10.74
N ALA A 29 -2.28 13.71 -9.90
CA ALA A 29 -1.18 12.94 -9.30
C ALA A 29 -1.38 12.59 -7.80
N ARG A 30 -2.39 13.18 -7.14
CA ARG A 30 -2.89 12.76 -5.81
C ARG A 30 -3.51 11.35 -5.76
N PRO A 31 -3.92 10.72 -6.89
CA PRO A 31 -4.34 9.31 -6.96
C PRO A 31 -3.32 8.39 -7.68
N LEU A 32 -2.12 8.88 -8.03
CA LEU A 32 -1.24 8.18 -8.98
C LEU A 32 -0.62 6.91 -8.37
N ARG A 33 -0.67 5.81 -9.13
CA ARG A 33 -0.25 4.42 -8.80
C ARG A 33 -1.14 3.61 -7.85
N LEU A 34 -2.34 4.06 -7.51
CA LEU A 34 -3.32 3.22 -6.80
C LEU A 34 -3.62 1.89 -7.52
N ALA A 35 -3.77 1.92 -8.85
CA ALA A 35 -3.99 0.73 -9.66
C ALA A 35 -2.75 -0.18 -9.75
N GLU A 36 -1.55 0.41 -9.67
CA GLU A 36 -0.27 -0.33 -9.67
C GLU A 36 -0.04 -1.00 -8.31
N TRP A 37 -0.33 -0.29 -7.21
CA TRP A 37 -0.43 -0.87 -5.88
C TRP A 37 -1.50 -1.98 -5.82
N ASP A 38 -2.69 -1.76 -6.38
CA ASP A 38 -3.74 -2.79 -6.43
C ASP A 38 -3.31 -4.01 -7.26
N ALA A 39 -2.65 -3.80 -8.40
CA ALA A 39 -2.11 -4.89 -9.23
C ALA A 39 -1.01 -5.66 -8.49
N LEU A 40 -0.12 -4.94 -7.80
CA LEU A 40 0.92 -5.51 -6.96
C LEU A 40 0.31 -6.33 -5.81
N PHE A 41 -0.72 -5.81 -5.14
CA PHE A 41 -1.37 -6.50 -4.04
C PHE A 41 -2.14 -7.73 -4.53
N SER A 42 -2.99 -7.60 -5.54
CA SER A 42 -3.79 -8.70 -6.07
C SER A 42 -2.94 -9.86 -6.60
N THR A 43 -1.79 -9.56 -7.19
CA THR A 43 -0.91 -10.58 -7.79
C THR A 43 0.07 -11.18 -6.78
N HIS A 44 0.71 -10.32 -5.96
CA HIS A 44 1.89 -10.71 -5.18
C HIS A 44 1.64 -10.80 -3.68
N LEU A 45 0.58 -10.20 -3.13
CA LEU A 45 0.36 -10.22 -1.68
C LEU A 45 0.02 -11.62 -1.19
N ARG A 46 0.75 -12.06 -0.16
CA ARG A 46 0.61 -13.37 0.50
C ARG A 46 0.32 -13.27 1.98
N SER A 47 0.69 -12.16 2.61
CA SER A 47 0.33 -11.88 4.00
C SER A 47 0.33 -10.38 4.24
N LEU A 48 -0.55 -9.95 5.15
CA LEU A 48 -0.66 -8.59 5.63
C LEU A 48 -0.80 -8.64 7.14
N THR A 49 0.10 -7.95 7.85
CA THR A 49 0.06 -7.81 9.30
C THR A 49 0.22 -6.35 9.69
N HIS A 50 -0.40 -5.96 10.79
CA HIS A 50 -0.42 -4.59 11.30
C HIS A 50 -0.11 -4.67 12.79
N PRO A 51 1.17 -4.68 13.19
CA PRO A 51 1.58 -4.86 14.58
C PRO A 51 1.07 -3.75 15.50
N ASP A 52 0.90 -2.54 14.98
CA ASP A 52 0.43 -1.36 15.72
C ASP A 52 -0.15 -0.31 14.74
N PRO A 53 -0.90 0.70 15.23
CA PRO A 53 -1.60 1.70 14.38
C PRO A 53 -0.74 2.39 13.32
N CYS A 54 0.56 2.48 13.58
CA CYS A 54 1.52 3.27 12.81
C CYS A 54 2.46 2.41 11.97
N HIS A 55 2.37 1.07 12.04
CA HIS A 55 3.23 0.15 11.31
C HIS A 55 2.42 -0.93 10.56
N LEU A 56 2.65 -1.06 9.27
CA LEU A 56 2.08 -2.08 8.39
C LEU A 56 3.20 -2.93 7.80
N ARG A 57 3.01 -4.25 7.78
CA ARG A 57 3.93 -5.19 7.15
C ARG A 57 3.20 -6.02 6.11
N LEU A 58 3.78 -6.07 4.92
CA LEU A 58 3.27 -6.78 3.75
C LEU A 58 4.31 -7.80 3.29
N THR A 59 3.86 -9.01 3.03
CA THR A 59 4.72 -10.06 2.46
C THR A 59 4.25 -10.36 1.04
N LEU A 60 5.13 -10.08 0.09
CA LEU A 60 4.91 -10.22 -1.35
C LEU A 60 5.74 -11.39 -1.88
N LYS A 61 5.17 -12.21 -2.76
CA LYS A 61 5.89 -13.29 -3.45
C LYS A 61 5.68 -13.23 -4.96
N PRO A 62 6.68 -13.62 -5.77
CA PRO A 62 6.52 -13.68 -7.21
C PRO A 62 5.43 -14.68 -7.59
N ALA A 63 4.74 -14.41 -8.70
CA ALA A 63 3.81 -15.38 -9.28
C ALA A 63 4.59 -16.62 -9.77
N PRO A 64 3.97 -17.82 -9.72
CA PRO A 64 4.65 -19.08 -10.02
C PRO A 64 5.23 -19.18 -11.45
N GLU A 65 4.73 -18.36 -12.39
CA GLU A 65 5.07 -18.43 -13.82
C GLU A 65 6.20 -17.49 -14.24
N ALA A 66 6.75 -16.67 -13.34
CA ALA A 66 7.66 -15.59 -13.73
C ALA A 66 9.06 -15.73 -13.10
N GLU A 67 10.09 -15.32 -13.85
CA GLU A 67 11.50 -15.14 -13.44
C GLU A 67 11.65 -13.96 -12.44
N ALA A 68 10.74 -13.90 -11.47
CA ALA A 68 10.14 -12.65 -11.01
C ALA A 68 10.61 -12.18 -9.65
N PHE A 69 11.50 -12.90 -8.96
CA PHE A 69 11.88 -12.45 -7.62
C PHE A 69 12.66 -11.13 -7.66
N SER A 70 13.66 -11.02 -8.54
CA SER A 70 14.45 -9.79 -8.67
C SER A 70 13.61 -8.65 -9.23
N GLU A 71 12.78 -8.93 -10.24
CA GLU A 71 11.87 -7.94 -10.83
C GLU A 71 10.84 -7.44 -9.82
N LEU A 72 10.24 -8.33 -9.02
CA LEU A 72 9.33 -7.95 -7.94
C LEU A 72 10.06 -7.07 -6.91
N ALA A 73 11.27 -7.46 -6.50
CA ALA A 73 12.05 -6.67 -5.55
C ALA A 73 12.40 -5.28 -6.09
N HIS A 74 12.78 -5.17 -7.37
CA HIS A 74 13.02 -3.88 -8.02
C HIS A 74 11.76 -3.05 -8.13
N HIS A 75 10.66 -3.65 -8.56
CA HIS A 75 9.38 -2.97 -8.71
C HIS A 75 8.86 -2.42 -7.37
N VAL A 76 8.95 -3.20 -6.29
CA VAL A 76 8.59 -2.74 -4.94
C VAL A 76 9.46 -1.57 -4.52
N ARG A 77 10.78 -1.61 -4.76
CA ARG A 77 11.70 -0.52 -4.40
C ARG A 77 11.42 0.77 -5.18
N ASP A 78 11.26 0.67 -6.51
CA ASP A 78 10.94 1.82 -7.36
C ASP A 78 9.64 2.50 -6.91
N LEU A 79 8.62 1.68 -6.62
CA LEU A 79 7.33 2.16 -6.13
C LEU A 79 7.47 2.88 -4.79
N THR A 80 8.19 2.30 -3.83
CA THR A 80 8.40 2.95 -2.52
C THR A 80 9.25 4.21 -2.59
N ASP A 81 10.27 4.23 -3.45
CA ASP A 81 11.15 5.40 -3.60
C ASP A 81 10.38 6.59 -4.22
N HIS A 82 9.51 6.30 -5.19
CA HIS A 82 8.64 7.31 -5.78
C HIS A 82 7.63 7.88 -4.77
N GLU A 83 7.04 7.00 -3.95
CA GLU A 83 6.08 7.41 -2.91
C GLU A 83 6.77 8.19 -1.78
N ALA A 84 7.97 7.79 -1.36
CA ALA A 84 8.75 8.52 -0.36
C ALA A 84 9.08 9.95 -0.81
N ALA A 85 9.34 10.14 -2.12
CA ALA A 85 9.58 11.45 -2.71
C ALA A 85 8.32 12.34 -2.73
N CYS A 86 7.14 11.74 -2.89
CA CYS A 86 5.85 12.44 -2.95
C CYS A 86 5.21 12.67 -1.57
N CYS A 87 5.41 11.73 -0.65
CA CYS A 87 4.78 11.65 0.67
C CYS A 87 5.84 11.32 1.73
N SER A 88 6.65 12.32 2.09
CA SER A 88 7.81 12.15 2.99
C SER A 88 7.50 11.74 4.44
N PHE A 89 6.22 11.69 4.82
CA PHE A 89 5.78 11.19 6.13
C PHE A 89 5.74 9.66 6.18
N PHE A 90 5.80 8.97 5.03
CA PHE A 90 5.97 7.52 5.01
C PHE A 90 7.43 7.15 5.17
N THR A 91 7.67 6.19 6.05
CA THR A 91 8.93 5.46 6.13
C THR A 91 8.73 4.07 5.53
N PHE A 92 9.39 3.81 4.41
CA PHE A 92 9.37 2.51 3.75
C PHE A 92 10.64 1.73 4.07
N THR A 93 10.48 0.47 4.46
CA THR A 93 11.59 -0.48 4.61
C THR A 93 11.31 -1.70 3.74
N VAL A 94 12.15 -1.92 2.72
CA VAL A 94 12.05 -3.09 1.83
C VAL A 94 13.15 -4.08 2.16
N THR A 95 12.78 -5.29 2.56
CA THR A 95 13.72 -6.40 2.77
C THR A 95 13.39 -7.58 1.88
N THR A 96 14.42 -8.32 1.46
CA THR A 96 14.28 -9.45 0.54
C THR A 96 14.75 -10.72 1.22
N GLU A 97 13.90 -11.75 1.25
CA GLU A 97 14.22 -13.08 1.75
C GLU A 97 14.41 -14.05 0.58
N LEU A 98 15.67 -14.27 0.19
CA LEU A 98 16.01 -15.09 -0.97
C LEU A 98 15.57 -16.56 -0.83
N ALA A 99 15.68 -17.13 0.38
CA ALA A 99 15.33 -18.54 0.63
C ALA A 99 13.82 -18.79 0.43
N ALA A 100 12.97 -17.89 0.91
CA ALA A 100 11.52 -17.98 0.77
C ALA A 100 10.98 -17.33 -0.52
N LYS A 101 11.88 -16.71 -1.32
CA LYS A 101 11.56 -15.82 -2.46
C LYS A 101 10.48 -14.81 -2.08
N ALA A 102 10.66 -14.12 -0.96
CA ALA A 102 9.71 -13.15 -0.43
C ALA A 102 10.30 -11.74 -0.39
N VAL A 103 9.48 -10.75 -0.68
CA VAL A 103 9.78 -9.34 -0.47
C VAL A 103 8.90 -8.87 0.68
N HIS A 104 9.51 -8.40 1.76
CA HIS A 104 8.79 -7.78 2.85
C HIS A 104 8.86 -6.28 2.69
N LEU A 105 7.69 -5.67 2.68
CA LEU A 105 7.51 -4.23 2.67
C LEU A 105 6.94 -3.82 4.02
N GLU A 106 7.69 -3.02 4.76
CA GLU A 106 7.23 -2.37 5.97
C GLU A 106 6.97 -0.90 5.69
N VAL A 107 5.81 -0.42 6.11
CA VAL A 107 5.37 0.96 5.96
C VAL A 107 5.08 1.50 7.35
N ALA A 108 5.80 2.53 7.74
CA ALA A 108 5.62 3.21 9.01
C ALA A 108 5.26 4.68 8.80
N VAL A 109 4.48 5.24 9.72
CA VAL A 109 4.09 6.66 9.73
C VAL A 109 4.08 7.19 11.16
N ASP A 110 4.14 8.51 11.32
CA ASP A 110 3.89 9.11 12.62
C ASP A 110 2.40 9.04 13.01
N GLU A 111 2.10 9.11 14.30
CA GLU A 111 0.74 9.04 14.86
C GLU A 111 -0.34 9.89 14.15
N PRO A 112 -0.12 11.16 13.77
CA PRO A 112 -1.13 11.94 13.05
C PRO A 112 -1.50 11.36 11.66
N HIS A 113 -0.64 10.50 11.11
CA HIS A 113 -0.82 9.87 9.81
C HIS A 113 -1.29 8.40 9.91
N ALA A 114 -1.55 7.87 11.12
CA ALA A 114 -2.14 6.53 11.29
C ALA A 114 -3.43 6.29 10.47
N PRO A 115 -4.33 7.29 10.25
CA PRO A 115 -5.50 7.11 9.39
C PRO A 115 -5.17 6.79 7.92
N VAL A 116 -4.10 7.36 7.35
CA VAL A 116 -3.70 7.07 5.97
C VAL A 116 -3.11 5.66 5.86
N LEU A 117 -2.34 5.22 6.85
CA LEU A 117 -1.86 3.83 6.91
C LEU A 117 -3.01 2.82 7.03
N THR A 118 -4.04 3.18 7.81
CA THR A 118 -5.27 2.39 7.92
C THR A 118 -5.98 2.26 6.58
N ALA A 119 -6.07 3.35 5.80
CA ALA A 119 -6.65 3.32 4.45
C ALA A 119 -5.86 2.41 3.49
N LEU A 120 -4.52 2.48 3.51
CA LEU A 120 -3.65 1.61 2.72
C LEU A 120 -3.88 0.12 3.07
N ARG A 121 -4.00 -0.19 4.36
CA ARG A 121 -4.30 -1.54 4.86
C ARG A 121 -5.63 -2.07 4.32
N HIS A 122 -6.69 -1.27 4.39
CA HIS A 122 -8.01 -1.65 3.87
C HIS A 122 -7.98 -1.93 2.37
N ARG A 123 -7.22 -1.11 1.63
CA ARG A 123 -7.04 -1.29 0.20
C ARG A 123 -6.32 -2.60 -0.14
N ALA A 124 -5.18 -2.85 0.49
CA ALA A 124 -4.40 -4.08 0.29
C ALA A 124 -5.23 -5.34 0.60
N ALA A 125 -6.04 -5.31 1.68
CA ALA A 125 -6.95 -6.39 2.01
C ALA A 125 -8.07 -6.59 0.96
N ALA A 126 -8.60 -5.49 0.42
CA ALA A 126 -9.64 -5.55 -0.62
C ALA A 126 -9.11 -6.08 -1.97
N ALA A 127 -7.87 -5.74 -2.32
CA ALA A 127 -7.21 -6.22 -3.54
C ALA A 127 -6.80 -7.70 -3.48
N ALA A 128 -6.61 -8.24 -2.27
CA ALA A 128 -6.21 -9.63 -2.04
C ALA A 128 -7.23 -10.39 -1.17
N PRO A 129 -8.46 -10.61 -1.66
CA PRO A 129 -9.56 -11.22 -0.89
C PRO A 129 -9.21 -12.62 -0.35
N GLY A 130 -8.29 -13.34 -0.99
CA GLY A 130 -7.81 -14.65 -0.54
C GLY A 130 -7.08 -14.63 0.82
N LEU A 131 -6.56 -13.48 1.26
CA LEU A 131 -5.90 -13.34 2.56
C LEU A 131 -6.88 -13.37 3.74
N LEU A 132 -8.12 -12.92 3.50
CA LEU A 132 -9.19 -12.92 4.51
C LEU A 132 -9.69 -14.36 4.76
N SER A 133 -9.62 -15.23 3.76
CA SER A 133 -9.98 -16.65 3.90
C SER A 133 -8.92 -17.48 4.65
N THR A 134 -7.65 -17.06 4.67
CA THR A 134 -6.59 -17.77 5.41
C THR A 134 -6.57 -17.48 6.92
N ALA A 135 -7.39 -16.54 7.41
CA ALA A 135 -7.53 -16.26 8.85
C ALA A 135 -8.35 -17.31 9.62
N ARG A 136 -8.72 -18.44 9.00
CA ARG A 136 -9.40 -19.56 9.66
C ARG A 136 -8.60 -20.86 9.52
N GLU A 137 -7.38 -20.90 10.07
CA GLU A 137 -6.79 -22.17 10.50
C GLU A 137 -5.68 -21.98 11.55
N THR A 138 -6.08 -21.61 12.76
CA THR A 138 -5.40 -22.07 13.98
C THR A 138 -6.48 -22.54 14.95
N GLN A 139 -7.06 -23.71 14.68
CA GLN A 139 -7.80 -24.44 15.71
C GLN A 139 -6.73 -25.05 16.63
N PRO A 140 -6.58 -24.62 17.90
CA PRO A 140 -5.74 -25.35 18.84
C PRO A 140 -6.39 -26.72 19.05
N SER A 141 -5.68 -27.77 18.67
CA SER A 141 -6.02 -29.17 18.98
C SER A 141 -5.98 -29.37 20.49
N HIS A 142 -7.02 -28.95 21.20
CA HIS A 142 -7.23 -29.30 22.59
C HIS A 142 -7.80 -30.72 22.61
N ARG A 143 -6.92 -31.73 22.68
CA ARG A 143 -7.35 -33.08 23.06
C ARG A 143 -7.75 -33.07 24.54
N PRO A 144 -8.94 -33.54 24.92
CA PRO A 144 -9.19 -33.92 26.30
C PRO A 144 -8.46 -35.25 26.57
N ASP A 145 -7.59 -35.26 27.57
CA ASP A 145 -6.95 -36.44 28.14
C ASP A 145 -8.01 -37.25 28.92
N SER A 146 -8.01 -38.58 28.77
CA SER A 146 -8.84 -39.53 29.52
C SER A 146 -7.96 -40.59 30.16
#